data_AF-A0A819XTG0-F1
#
_entry.id   AF-A0A819XTG0-F1
#
_cell.length_a   1.000
_cell.length_b   1.000
_cell.length_c   1.000
_cell.angle_alpha   90.00
_cell.angle_beta   90.00
_cell.angle_gamma   90.00
#
_symmetry.space_group_name_H-M   'P 1'
#
loop_
_entity.id
_entity.type
_entity.pdbx_description
1 polymer ?
#
loop_
_entity_poly.entity_id
_entity_poly.type
_entity_poly.pdbx_seq_one_letter_code
_entity_poly.pdbx_strand_id
1 'polypeptide(L)'
;MTKYCLTAQVNSQFCHGKNQYDRCSPNGACGCFFIAGSHDIGICTDEFVPCSELVACDGPNNICLQPNHRCVHHPRCHSAPVCYPIPSFNQQLCPPLSMTHNIPVNATWSRIGVTIAGGNGYGGALNQFYYLNGFLTNDDQTLIVADWNNNRIVEWQVGASEGKVIAGGNGQGNRLDQVLFASDVLFDGKTNSVIICEDRNRRVVRWSRNPGTKQGELLLDDIFCEGLAMDEERNLYVSDILEDDVRRYAMGSTNGTLVAGGHHRGDAMNQFSQPASLFVDRQQTVYVSDKENHRIMKWEKGATEGVVVAGNNGNGNSLQQLSYPGGVYVDSIGTVYVTDIRNHRIMRWLKGAQQGTVIAGENGEGNAANQLARPTNISFDKRGNLYVFDSGNQRIQRFSIEDTN
;
A
#
# COMPACT_ATOMS: atom_id res chain seq x y z
N MET A 1 27.46 -14.36 -33.26
CA MET A 1 27.78 -13.09 -33.94
C MET A 1 26.53 -12.22 -33.91
N THR A 2 26.73 -11.00 -33.44
CA THR A 2 25.79 -9.96 -33.00
C THR A 2 24.82 -9.49 -34.11
N LYS A 3 23.58 -9.07 -33.76
CA LYS A 3 23.08 -7.67 -33.91
C LYS A 3 21.56 -7.48 -33.62
N TYR A 4 21.31 -6.69 -32.56
CA TYR A 4 20.27 -5.69 -32.26
C TYR A 4 18.76 -6.04 -32.20
N CYS A 5 18.17 -5.84 -31.01
CA CYS A 5 16.77 -5.38 -30.86
C CYS A 5 16.75 -3.86 -30.82
N LEU A 6 15.99 -3.25 -31.75
CA LEU A 6 15.60 -1.85 -31.71
C LEU A 6 14.48 -1.66 -30.68
N THR A 7 14.67 -0.67 -29.82
CA THR A 7 13.66 -0.10 -28.95
C THR A 7 12.61 0.68 -29.78
N ALA A 8 11.34 0.46 -29.52
CA ALA A 8 10.27 1.38 -29.91
C ALA A 8 9.54 1.84 -28.65
N GLN A 9 9.62 3.15 -28.37
CA GLN A 9 8.86 3.83 -27.33
C GLN A 9 7.36 3.72 -27.64
N VAL A 10 6.55 3.34 -26.65
CA VAL A 10 5.10 3.53 -26.70
C VAL A 10 4.76 4.69 -25.77
N ASN A 11 4.39 5.82 -26.39
CA ASN A 11 3.82 6.97 -25.70
C ASN A 11 2.49 6.58 -25.07
N SER A 12 2.37 6.78 -23.75
CA SER A 12 1.13 6.66 -23.00
C SER A 12 0.18 7.79 -23.34
N GLN A 13 -0.99 7.48 -23.92
CA GLN A 13 -2.16 8.36 -23.86
C GLN A 13 -3.30 7.64 -23.14
N PHE A 14 -3.77 8.28 -22.06
CA PHE A 14 -4.92 7.87 -21.27
C PHE A 14 -6.22 7.98 -22.07
N CYS A 15 -7.15 7.04 -21.88
CA CYS A 15 -8.53 7.17 -22.35
C CYS A 15 -9.46 7.58 -21.17
N HIS A 16 -10.11 8.74 -21.29
CA HIS A 16 -11.19 9.20 -20.41
C HIS A 16 -12.56 8.86 -21.01
N GLY A 17 -13.48 8.32 -20.20
CA GLY A 17 -14.90 8.71 -20.13
C GLY A 17 -15.93 8.24 -21.19
N LYS A 18 -16.97 7.55 -20.68
CA LYS A 18 -18.40 7.49 -21.08
C LYS A 18 -18.79 7.02 -22.50
N ASN A 19 -19.50 5.88 -22.55
CA ASN A 19 -20.50 5.44 -23.54
C ASN A 19 -20.49 6.15 -24.92
N GLN A 20 -19.81 5.57 -25.92
CA GLN A 20 -20.30 5.36 -27.31
C GLN A 20 -19.17 4.73 -28.17
N TYR A 21 -19.59 3.96 -29.17
CA TYR A 21 -18.76 3.28 -30.17
C TYR A 21 -17.93 4.27 -31.03
N ASP A 22 -16.76 3.81 -31.51
CA ASP A 22 -15.87 4.37 -32.55
C ASP A 22 -15.04 5.64 -32.17
N ARG A 23 -13.75 5.85 -32.48
CA ARG A 23 -12.65 5.23 -33.26
C ARG A 23 -11.32 5.88 -32.80
N CYS A 24 -10.19 5.16 -32.84
CA CYS A 24 -8.85 5.77 -32.86
C CYS A 24 -8.04 5.31 -34.09
N SER A 25 -7.57 6.28 -34.89
CA SER A 25 -6.50 6.25 -35.93
C SER A 25 -6.64 5.33 -37.18
N PRO A 26 -6.10 5.71 -38.37
CA PRO A 26 -6.32 4.99 -39.64
C PRO A 26 -5.62 3.63 -39.78
N ASN A 27 -4.72 3.25 -38.87
CA ASN A 27 -3.81 2.11 -39.08
C ASN A 27 -3.80 1.04 -37.98
N GLY A 28 -4.83 0.95 -37.14
CA GLY A 28 -4.95 -0.15 -36.17
C GLY A 28 -6.13 0.02 -35.24
N ALA A 29 -7.14 -0.84 -35.36
CA ALA A 29 -8.33 -0.80 -34.52
C ALA A 29 -8.25 -1.88 -33.43
N CYS A 30 -7.99 -1.50 -32.18
CA CYS A 30 -8.19 -2.37 -31.02
C CYS A 30 -9.69 -2.41 -30.68
N GLY A 31 -10.27 -3.61 -30.57
CA GLY A 31 -11.65 -3.82 -30.13
C GLY A 31 -11.70 -4.53 -28.78
N CYS A 32 -12.42 -3.97 -27.81
CA CYS A 32 -12.71 -4.66 -26.55
C CYS A 32 -13.99 -5.52 -26.74
N PHE A 33 -13.91 -6.82 -26.48
CA PHE A 33 -15.08 -7.72 -26.46
C PHE A 33 -15.49 -8.00 -25.01
N PHE A 34 -16.80 -8.02 -24.75
CA PHE A 34 -17.37 -8.45 -23.47
C PHE A 34 -17.87 -9.89 -23.60
N ILE A 35 -17.49 -10.74 -22.65
CA ILE A 35 -18.00 -12.11 -22.51
C ILE A 35 -19.27 -12.06 -21.67
N ALA A 36 -20.40 -12.57 -22.19
CA ALA A 36 -21.61 -12.70 -21.40
C ALA A 36 -21.38 -13.72 -20.26
N GLY A 37 -21.50 -13.26 -19.01
CA GLY A 37 -21.36 -14.10 -17.80
C GLY A 37 -20.12 -13.83 -16.93
N SER A 38 -19.21 -12.95 -17.33
CA SER A 38 -18.10 -12.48 -16.50
C SER A 38 -17.86 -10.99 -16.74
N HIS A 39 -18.21 -10.14 -15.79
CA HIS A 39 -17.73 -8.77 -15.80
C HIS A 39 -16.19 -8.82 -15.61
N ASP A 40 -15.44 -8.17 -16.49
CA ASP A 40 -13.98 -7.91 -16.39
C ASP A 40 -13.00 -8.86 -17.10
N ILE A 41 -13.24 -9.23 -18.36
CA ILE A 41 -12.14 -9.63 -19.25
C ILE A 41 -12.31 -8.97 -20.62
N GLY A 42 -11.46 -7.98 -20.92
CA GLY A 42 -11.25 -7.47 -22.27
C GLY A 42 -9.94 -8.05 -22.82
N ILE A 43 -9.98 -8.60 -24.04
CA ILE A 43 -8.79 -9.11 -24.75
C ILE A 43 -8.44 -8.11 -25.84
N CYS A 44 -7.19 -7.64 -25.88
CA CYS A 44 -6.64 -6.93 -27.03
C CYS A 44 -5.76 -7.90 -27.83
N THR A 45 -6.07 -8.09 -29.12
CA THR A 45 -5.21 -8.83 -30.06
C THR A 45 -4.86 -7.92 -31.23
N ASP A 46 -3.62 -7.99 -31.70
CA ASP A 46 -3.13 -7.17 -32.83
C ASP A 46 -3.48 -7.76 -34.21
N GLU A 47 -4.18 -8.90 -34.27
CA GLU A 47 -4.59 -9.53 -35.53
C GLU A 47 -6.12 -9.54 -35.68
N PHE A 48 -6.61 -8.93 -36.75
CA PHE A 48 -8.02 -8.94 -37.15
C PHE A 48 -8.26 -10.13 -38.09
N VAL A 49 -8.99 -11.17 -37.64
CA VAL A 49 -9.43 -12.27 -38.52
C VAL A 49 -10.80 -11.91 -39.14
N PRO A 50 -10.93 -11.78 -40.48
CA PRO A 50 -12.21 -11.43 -41.10
C PRO A 50 -13.25 -12.56 -40.94
N CYS A 51 -14.54 -12.20 -40.81
CA CYS A 51 -15.63 -13.18 -40.54
C CYS A 51 -15.71 -14.31 -41.58
N SER A 52 -15.22 -14.10 -42.82
CA SER A 52 -15.17 -15.11 -43.88
C SER A 52 -14.18 -16.25 -43.61
N GLU A 53 -13.26 -16.06 -42.67
CA GLU A 53 -12.21 -17.04 -42.33
C GLU A 53 -12.50 -17.76 -41.00
N LEU A 54 -13.58 -17.42 -40.32
CA LEU A 54 -13.99 -18.03 -39.06
C LEU A 54 -14.95 -19.21 -39.30
N VAL A 55 -14.74 -20.30 -38.56
CA VAL A 55 -15.57 -21.51 -38.64
C VAL A 55 -16.85 -21.31 -37.82
N ALA A 56 -18.01 -21.61 -38.39
CA ALA A 56 -19.28 -21.56 -37.68
C ALA A 56 -19.37 -22.68 -36.63
N CYS A 57 -20.02 -22.38 -35.50
CA CYS A 57 -20.32 -23.40 -34.49
C CYS A 57 -21.40 -24.36 -35.01
N ASP A 58 -21.25 -25.65 -34.67
CA ASP A 58 -22.14 -26.70 -35.16
C ASP A 58 -23.21 -27.09 -34.13
N GLY A 59 -24.42 -27.31 -34.64
CA GLY A 59 -25.58 -27.81 -33.89
C GLY A 59 -26.20 -26.83 -32.86
N PRO A 60 -27.32 -27.22 -32.25
CA PRO A 60 -28.08 -26.38 -31.31
C PRO A 60 -27.35 -26.06 -29.99
N ASN A 61 -26.22 -26.75 -29.73
CA ASN A 61 -25.45 -26.60 -28.50
C ASN A 61 -24.23 -25.67 -28.64
N ASN A 62 -24.05 -25.02 -29.80
CA ASN A 62 -22.92 -24.11 -30.08
C ASN A 62 -21.57 -24.75 -29.72
N ILE A 63 -21.27 -25.90 -30.33
CA ILE A 63 -20.04 -26.64 -30.07
C ILE A 63 -19.02 -26.32 -31.16
N CYS A 64 -17.79 -26.05 -30.72
CA CYS A 64 -16.66 -25.88 -31.63
C CYS A 64 -15.92 -27.22 -31.79
N LEU A 65 -15.76 -27.68 -33.03
CA LEU A 65 -15.04 -28.93 -33.32
C LEU A 65 -13.51 -28.73 -33.42
N GLN A 66 -13.02 -27.48 -33.40
CA GLN A 66 -11.59 -27.19 -33.36
C GLN A 66 -11.03 -27.32 -31.92
N PRO A 67 -9.89 -28.00 -31.72
CA PRO A 67 -9.26 -28.11 -30.41
C PRO A 67 -8.85 -26.74 -29.87
N ASN A 68 -9.04 -26.51 -28.55
CA ASN A 68 -8.71 -25.24 -27.88
C ASN A 68 -9.43 -24.00 -28.45
N HIS A 69 -10.62 -24.17 -29.02
CA HIS A 69 -11.47 -23.08 -29.50
C HIS A 69 -12.82 -23.13 -28.79
N ARG A 70 -13.50 -21.99 -28.68
CA ARG A 70 -14.84 -21.89 -28.09
C ARG A 70 -15.77 -21.05 -28.95
N CYS A 71 -17.07 -21.27 -28.81
CA CYS A 71 -18.08 -20.50 -29.52
C CYS A 71 -18.28 -19.13 -28.87
N VAL A 72 -18.19 -18.06 -29.66
CA VAL A 72 -18.42 -16.68 -29.24
C VAL A 72 -19.32 -15.95 -30.22
N HIS A 73 -20.16 -15.05 -29.70
CA HIS A 73 -20.91 -14.11 -30.54
C HIS A 73 -20.01 -12.92 -30.89
N HIS A 74 -19.60 -12.84 -32.14
CA HIS A 74 -18.70 -11.78 -32.61
C HIS A 74 -19.50 -10.54 -33.06
N PRO A 75 -19.34 -9.36 -32.44
CA PRO A 75 -20.18 -8.18 -32.69
C PRO A 75 -20.20 -7.64 -34.13
N ARG A 76 -19.23 -8.04 -34.98
CA ARG A 76 -19.25 -7.68 -36.41
C ARG A 76 -19.77 -8.80 -37.32
N CYS A 77 -19.83 -10.05 -36.86
CA CYS A 77 -20.41 -11.14 -37.62
C CYS A 77 -21.88 -11.27 -37.21
N HIS A 78 -22.79 -10.74 -38.05
CA HIS A 78 -24.23 -10.64 -37.73
C HIS A 78 -24.98 -11.99 -37.83
N SER A 79 -24.26 -13.11 -37.88
CA SER A 79 -24.77 -14.48 -37.97
C SER A 79 -24.33 -15.32 -36.76
N ALA A 80 -24.78 -16.59 -36.74
CA ALA A 80 -24.57 -17.60 -35.68
C ALA A 80 -23.17 -17.58 -35.03
N PRO A 81 -23.04 -18.01 -33.76
CA PRO A 81 -21.77 -17.96 -33.05
C PRO A 81 -20.65 -18.68 -33.80
N VAL A 82 -19.44 -18.15 -33.68
CA VAL A 82 -18.25 -18.61 -34.41
C VAL A 82 -17.22 -19.20 -33.45
N CYS A 83 -16.48 -20.19 -33.94
CA CYS A 83 -15.34 -20.80 -33.26
C CYS A 83 -14.18 -19.81 -33.19
N TYR A 84 -13.71 -19.50 -31.99
CA TYR A 84 -12.56 -18.62 -31.76
C TYR A 84 -11.52 -19.27 -30.85
N PRO A 85 -10.20 -19.07 -31.08
CA PRO A 85 -9.16 -19.63 -30.24
C PRO A 85 -9.35 -19.21 -28.78
N ILE A 86 -9.23 -20.17 -27.87
CA ILE A 86 -9.07 -19.88 -26.45
C ILE A 86 -7.63 -19.35 -26.30
N PRO A 87 -7.42 -18.11 -25.82
CA PRO A 87 -6.09 -17.60 -25.63
C PRO A 87 -5.31 -18.56 -24.73
N SER A 88 -4.17 -19.07 -25.23
CA SER A 88 -3.17 -19.68 -24.35
C SER A 88 -2.71 -18.56 -23.43
N PHE A 89 -3.14 -18.60 -22.16
CA PHE A 89 -2.72 -17.64 -21.14
C PHE A 89 -1.20 -17.75 -20.97
N ASN A 90 -0.45 -16.95 -21.73
CA ASN A 90 0.84 -16.50 -21.25
C ASN A 90 0.51 -15.50 -20.13
N GLN A 91 0.94 -15.83 -18.91
CA GLN A 91 0.80 -15.00 -17.72
C GLN A 91 1.61 -13.71 -17.89
N GLN A 92 1.13 -12.79 -18.73
CA GLN A 92 1.61 -11.42 -18.73
C GLN A 92 0.76 -10.66 -17.72
N LEU A 93 1.21 -10.81 -16.47
CA LEU A 93 0.69 -10.17 -15.28
C LEU A 93 0.40 -8.68 -15.56
N CYS A 94 -0.85 -8.24 -15.36
CA CYS A 94 -1.09 -6.85 -15.02
C CYS A 94 -0.22 -6.51 -13.80
N PRO A 95 0.43 -5.34 -13.73
CA PRO A 95 1.25 -4.98 -12.59
C PRO A 95 0.37 -5.01 -11.31
N PRO A 96 0.75 -5.78 -10.28
CA PRO A 96 -0.10 -6.04 -9.13
C PRO A 96 -0.24 -4.80 -8.23
N LEU A 97 -1.41 -4.65 -7.62
CA LEU A 97 -1.80 -3.55 -6.73
C LEU A 97 -1.29 -3.68 -5.29
N SER A 98 -0.36 -4.60 -5.02
CA SER A 98 0.40 -4.65 -3.77
C SER A 98 1.84 -5.11 -4.05
N MET A 99 2.62 -4.31 -4.79
CA MET A 99 4.03 -4.64 -4.98
C MET A 99 4.81 -4.40 -3.68
N THR A 100 4.92 -5.43 -2.85
CA THR A 100 6.13 -5.62 -2.06
C THR A 100 7.32 -5.48 -3.00
N HIS A 101 8.07 -4.39 -2.87
CA HIS A 101 9.22 -4.08 -3.71
C HIS A 101 10.27 -5.19 -3.57
N ASN A 102 10.82 -5.67 -4.69
CA ASN A 102 11.95 -6.60 -4.68
C ASN A 102 13.21 -5.82 -4.28
N ILE A 103 13.39 -5.59 -2.98
CA ILE A 103 14.61 -5.00 -2.44
C ILE A 103 15.67 -6.11 -2.40
N PRO A 104 16.83 -5.95 -3.06
CA PRO A 104 17.89 -6.95 -3.00
C PRO A 104 18.33 -7.25 -1.56
N VAL A 105 18.61 -8.52 -1.25
CA VAL A 105 19.09 -8.94 0.09
C VAL A 105 20.37 -8.21 0.52
N ASN A 106 21.22 -7.86 -0.45
CA ASN A 106 22.48 -7.14 -0.28
C ASN A 106 22.34 -5.62 -0.46
N ALA A 107 21.11 -5.10 -0.60
CA ALA A 107 20.88 -3.67 -0.73
C ALA A 107 21.51 -2.90 0.43
N THR A 108 22.18 -1.80 0.11
CA THR A 108 22.58 -0.78 1.06
C THR A 108 21.92 0.53 0.69
N TRP A 109 21.83 1.45 1.64
CA TRP A 109 21.29 2.78 1.43
C TRP A 109 22.35 3.79 1.80
N SER A 110 22.33 4.93 1.11
CA SER A 110 23.12 6.09 1.47
C SER A 110 22.92 6.40 2.95
N ARG A 111 24.00 6.71 3.65
CA ARG A 111 23.94 7.15 5.05
C ARG A 111 23.43 8.59 5.20
N ILE A 112 23.35 9.34 4.10
CA ILE A 112 22.90 10.73 4.07
C ILE A 112 21.48 10.78 3.50
N GLY A 113 20.52 11.16 4.34
CA GLY A 113 19.14 11.43 3.94
C GLY A 113 19.00 12.78 3.24
N VAL A 114 18.07 12.86 2.30
CA VAL A 114 17.64 14.11 1.68
C VAL A 114 16.24 14.43 2.16
N THR A 115 16.04 15.59 2.80
CA THR A 115 14.70 16.06 3.14
C THR A 115 13.90 16.31 1.85
N ILE A 116 12.76 15.64 1.72
CA ILE A 116 11.89 15.75 0.55
C ILE A 116 10.54 16.41 0.86
N ALA A 117 10.17 16.50 2.13
CA ALA A 117 8.98 17.18 2.62
C ALA A 117 9.17 17.64 4.07
N GLY A 118 8.56 18.75 4.45
CA GLY A 118 8.65 19.31 5.80
C GLY A 118 10.02 19.90 6.15
N GLY A 119 10.41 19.81 7.42
CA GLY A 119 11.69 20.32 7.93
C GLY A 119 11.72 21.82 8.23
N ASN A 120 10.56 22.50 8.18
CA ASN A 120 10.44 23.94 8.43
C ASN A 120 9.94 24.25 9.86
N GLY A 121 10.21 23.35 10.80
CA GLY A 121 9.76 23.41 12.19
C GLY A 121 8.28 23.07 12.37
N TYR A 122 7.84 23.17 13.63
CA TYR A 122 6.44 22.97 14.00
C TYR A 122 5.58 24.16 13.61
N GLY A 123 4.41 23.90 13.01
CA GLY A 123 3.40 24.91 12.73
C GLY A 123 2.33 24.43 11.77
N GLY A 124 1.38 25.32 11.47
CA GLY A 124 0.22 25.03 10.62
C GLY A 124 0.41 25.36 9.13
N ALA A 125 1.56 25.88 8.72
CA ALA A 125 1.83 26.15 7.31
C ALA A 125 1.89 24.84 6.49
N LEU A 126 1.69 24.91 5.18
CA LEU A 126 1.62 23.73 4.30
C LEU A 126 2.98 23.05 4.08
N ASN A 127 4.06 23.68 4.53
CA ASN A 127 5.42 23.14 4.54
C ASN A 127 5.91 22.76 5.95
N GLN A 128 5.02 22.78 6.95
CA GLN A 128 5.27 22.45 8.35
C GLN A 128 4.39 21.27 8.78
N PHE A 129 4.93 20.43 9.66
CA PHE A 129 4.25 19.23 10.16
C PHE A 129 4.36 19.12 11.67
N TYR A 130 3.46 18.33 12.25
CA TYR A 130 3.42 18.07 13.67
C TYR A 130 3.01 16.61 13.94
N TYR A 131 3.97 15.81 14.42
CA TYR A 131 3.83 14.36 14.62
C TYR A 131 3.30 13.65 13.37
N LEU A 132 4.19 13.46 12.39
CA LEU A 132 3.81 12.93 11.08
C LEU A 132 3.82 11.41 11.04
N ASN A 133 2.80 10.83 10.42
CA ASN A 133 2.73 9.45 9.96
C ASN A 133 2.22 9.45 8.51
N GLY A 134 2.30 8.33 7.81
CA GLY A 134 1.81 8.19 6.45
C GLY A 134 2.70 7.30 5.59
N PHE A 135 2.60 7.47 4.28
CA PHE A 135 3.26 6.60 3.32
C PHE A 135 3.51 7.31 1.98
N LEU A 136 4.42 6.74 1.20
CA LEU A 136 4.60 7.04 -0.22
C LEU A 136 3.60 6.20 -1.03
N THR A 137 2.83 6.82 -1.92
CA THR A 137 1.88 6.08 -2.76
C THR A 137 2.60 5.33 -3.88
N ASN A 138 1.91 4.36 -4.48
CA ASN A 138 2.44 3.47 -5.53
C ASN A 138 2.90 4.19 -6.82
N ASP A 139 2.66 5.49 -6.97
CA ASP A 139 3.19 6.29 -8.08
C ASP A 139 4.65 6.74 -7.87
N ASP A 140 5.21 6.53 -6.68
CA ASP A 140 6.53 7.00 -6.23
C ASP A 140 6.70 8.53 -6.22
N GLN A 141 5.61 9.28 -6.40
CA GLN A 141 5.61 10.73 -6.57
C GLN A 141 4.78 11.47 -5.52
N THR A 142 3.82 10.78 -4.91
CA THR A 142 2.90 11.37 -3.94
C THR A 142 3.15 10.80 -2.56
N LEU A 143 3.36 11.67 -1.58
CA LEU A 143 3.30 11.33 -0.15
C LEU A 143 1.92 11.71 0.39
N ILE A 144 1.32 10.81 1.17
CA ILE A 144 0.13 11.09 1.96
C ILE A 144 0.55 11.11 3.41
N VAL A 145 0.34 12.24 4.07
CA VAL A 145 0.85 12.52 5.42
C VAL A 145 -0.31 12.82 6.34
N ALA A 146 -0.46 12.02 7.38
CA ALA A 146 -1.26 12.35 8.55
C ALA A 146 -0.48 13.35 9.40
N ASP A 147 -0.94 14.60 9.43
CA ASP A 147 -0.35 15.70 10.19
C ASP A 147 -1.12 15.83 11.51
N TRP A 148 -0.79 14.94 12.45
CA TRP A 148 -1.60 14.56 13.61
C TRP A 148 -2.10 15.76 14.41
N ASN A 149 -1.21 16.66 14.84
CA ASN A 149 -1.62 17.78 15.70
C ASN A 149 -2.31 18.93 14.92
N ASN A 150 -2.06 19.02 13.61
CA ASN A 150 -2.71 19.99 12.74
C ASN A 150 -4.06 19.50 12.20
N ASN A 151 -4.49 18.28 12.56
CA ASN A 151 -5.84 17.80 12.33
C ASN A 151 -6.22 17.78 10.84
N ARG A 152 -5.28 17.31 10.02
CA ARG A 152 -5.39 17.32 8.56
C ARG A 152 -4.59 16.18 7.93
N ILE A 153 -5.00 15.80 6.72
CA ILE A 153 -4.22 14.95 5.83
C ILE A 153 -3.66 15.81 4.71
N VAL A 154 -2.35 15.73 4.51
CA VAL A 154 -1.61 16.49 3.50
C VAL A 154 -1.14 15.55 2.40
N GLU A 155 -1.43 15.91 1.17
CA GLU A 155 -0.83 15.35 -0.02
C GLU A 155 0.39 16.19 -0.42
N TRP A 156 1.54 15.56 -0.58
CA TRP A 156 2.78 16.23 -0.95
C TRP A 156 3.38 15.58 -2.19
N GLN A 157 3.58 16.38 -3.23
CA GLN A 157 4.26 15.94 -4.45
C GLN A 157 5.78 16.01 -4.25
N VAL A 158 6.51 14.94 -4.53
CA VAL A 158 7.96 14.89 -4.37
C VAL A 158 8.61 15.98 -5.24
N GLY A 159 9.38 16.87 -4.61
CA GLY A 159 9.99 18.04 -5.25
C GLY A 159 9.17 19.33 -5.11
N ALA A 160 7.96 19.29 -4.56
CA ALA A 160 7.21 20.48 -4.19
C ALA A 160 7.81 21.18 -2.95
N SER A 161 7.52 22.48 -2.80
CA SER A 161 7.92 23.28 -1.63
C SER A 161 6.91 23.24 -0.48
N GLU A 162 5.65 22.88 -0.78
CA GLU A 162 4.56 22.77 0.18
C GLU A 162 3.55 21.70 -0.26
N GLY A 163 2.79 21.17 0.70
CA GLY A 163 1.75 20.19 0.44
C GLY A 163 0.37 20.83 0.22
N LYS A 164 -0.62 19.98 -0.03
CA LYS A 164 -2.03 20.34 -0.22
C LYS A 164 -2.88 19.56 0.78
N VAL A 165 -3.75 20.25 1.52
CA VAL A 165 -4.71 19.57 2.39
C VAL A 165 -5.76 18.85 1.53
N ILE A 166 -5.94 17.55 1.79
CA ILE A 166 -6.91 16.71 1.07
C ILE A 166 -8.04 16.19 1.98
N ALA A 167 -7.87 16.26 3.30
CA ALA A 167 -8.90 15.97 4.29
C ALA A 167 -8.62 16.74 5.59
N GLY A 168 -9.67 17.10 6.34
CA GLY A 168 -9.54 17.87 7.57
C GLY A 168 -9.13 19.34 7.35
N GLY A 169 -8.48 19.93 8.35
CA GLY A 169 -8.02 21.34 8.31
C GLY A 169 -9.11 22.39 8.61
N ASN A 170 -10.34 21.97 8.89
CA ASN A 170 -11.49 22.86 9.17
C ASN A 170 -11.79 23.00 10.68
N GLY A 171 -10.73 23.09 11.48
CA GLY A 171 -10.79 23.14 12.94
C GLY A 171 -10.97 21.76 13.61
N GLN A 172 -10.94 21.76 14.94
CA GLN A 172 -11.04 20.54 15.75
C GLN A 172 -12.49 20.16 16.00
N GLY A 173 -12.76 18.86 16.07
CA GLY A 173 -14.07 18.30 16.43
C GLY A 173 -14.34 16.92 15.83
N ASN A 174 -15.57 16.44 16.00
CA ASN A 174 -16.00 15.11 15.58
C ASN A 174 -16.98 15.12 14.39
N ARG A 175 -17.13 16.26 13.69
CA ARG A 175 -17.93 16.27 12.46
C ARG A 175 -17.22 15.51 11.34
N LEU A 176 -17.96 15.07 10.32
CA LEU A 176 -17.39 14.33 9.19
C LEU A 176 -16.60 15.23 8.22
N ASP A 177 -16.76 16.55 8.30
CA ASP A 177 -15.92 17.54 7.59
C ASP A 177 -14.63 17.90 8.36
N GLN A 178 -14.37 17.22 9.48
CA GLN A 178 -13.21 17.42 10.34
C GLN A 178 -12.45 16.10 10.50
N VAL A 179 -11.14 16.23 10.71
CA VAL A 179 -10.24 15.15 11.12
C VAL A 179 -9.67 15.56 12.47
N LEU A 180 -9.53 14.64 13.41
CA LEU A 180 -8.94 14.94 14.71
C LEU A 180 -7.92 13.87 15.07
N PHE A 181 -6.65 14.27 15.24
CA PHE A 181 -5.55 13.40 15.64
C PHE A 181 -5.47 12.11 14.79
N ALA A 182 -5.22 12.30 13.50
CA ALA A 182 -5.07 11.18 12.57
C ALA A 182 -3.78 10.42 12.89
N SER A 183 -3.88 9.22 13.47
CA SER A 183 -2.74 8.39 13.86
C SER A 183 -2.17 7.60 12.68
N ASP A 184 -3.01 7.22 11.72
CA ASP A 184 -2.57 6.56 10.48
C ASP A 184 -3.47 6.89 9.28
N VAL A 185 -2.94 6.68 8.08
CA VAL A 185 -3.65 6.91 6.82
C VAL A 185 -3.17 5.92 5.75
N LEU A 186 -4.10 5.41 4.94
CA LEU A 186 -3.78 4.64 3.72
C LEU A 186 -4.53 5.18 2.50
N PHE A 187 -4.07 4.83 1.29
CA PHE A 187 -4.73 5.21 0.04
C PHE A 187 -5.41 4.02 -0.62
N ASP A 188 -6.71 4.17 -0.87
CA ASP A 188 -7.48 3.30 -1.76
C ASP A 188 -7.47 3.88 -3.18
N GLY A 189 -6.56 3.36 -4.00
CA GLY A 189 -6.44 3.74 -5.40
C GLY A 189 -7.65 3.36 -6.27
N LYS A 190 -8.48 2.39 -5.85
CA LYS A 190 -9.66 1.98 -6.62
C LYS A 190 -10.79 3.00 -6.51
N THR A 191 -10.94 3.64 -5.34
CA THR A 191 -11.96 4.68 -5.13
C THR A 191 -11.40 6.08 -5.17
N ASN A 192 -10.08 6.23 -5.35
CA ASN A 192 -9.37 7.49 -5.20
C ASN A 192 -9.71 8.14 -3.85
N SER A 193 -9.53 7.41 -2.77
CA SER A 193 -9.85 7.86 -1.41
C SER A 193 -8.70 7.60 -0.46
N VAL A 194 -8.61 8.40 0.60
CA VAL A 194 -7.79 8.06 1.75
C VAL A 194 -8.68 7.42 2.82
N ILE A 195 -8.15 6.45 3.54
CA ILE A 195 -8.78 5.89 4.74
C ILE A 195 -7.94 6.38 5.92
N ILE A 196 -8.60 7.04 6.87
CA ILE A 196 -7.97 7.79 7.95
C ILE A 196 -8.39 7.15 9.26
N CYS A 197 -7.41 6.83 10.08
CA CYS A 197 -7.61 6.39 11.45
C CYS A 197 -7.52 7.61 12.38
N GLU A 198 -8.57 7.87 13.15
CA GLU A 198 -8.65 8.99 14.10
C GLU A 198 -8.70 8.45 15.52
N ASP A 199 -7.59 8.59 16.26
CA ASP A 199 -7.43 7.98 17.58
C ASP A 199 -8.40 8.58 18.63
N ARG A 200 -8.59 9.91 18.63
CA ARG A 200 -9.44 10.61 19.61
C ARG A 200 -10.91 10.55 19.27
N ASN A 201 -11.25 10.63 17.99
CA ASN A 201 -12.64 10.45 17.55
C ASN A 201 -13.04 8.97 17.58
N ARG A 202 -12.09 8.05 17.84
CA ARG A 202 -12.27 6.60 17.93
C ARG A 202 -13.02 6.04 16.72
N ARG A 203 -12.52 6.38 15.53
CA ARG A 203 -13.20 6.04 14.28
C ARG A 203 -12.22 5.89 13.13
N VAL A 204 -12.68 5.19 12.10
CA VAL A 204 -12.04 5.15 10.79
C VAL A 204 -12.96 5.79 9.77
N VAL A 205 -12.45 6.76 9.02
CA VAL A 205 -13.21 7.48 7.99
C VAL A 205 -12.57 7.32 6.62
N ARG A 206 -13.41 7.20 5.58
CA ARG A 206 -12.99 7.28 4.18
C ARG A 206 -13.21 8.71 3.68
N TRP A 207 -12.18 9.31 3.12
CA TRP A 207 -12.30 10.62 2.48
C TRP A 207 -12.00 10.52 0.98
N SER A 208 -13.01 10.77 0.16
CA SER A 208 -12.86 10.78 -1.31
C SER A 208 -12.03 11.98 -1.76
N ARG A 209 -11.04 11.75 -2.62
CA ARG A 209 -10.24 12.80 -3.27
C ARG A 209 -10.89 13.29 -4.56
N ASN A 210 -12.08 12.80 -4.91
CA ASN A 210 -12.80 13.23 -6.09
C ASN A 210 -13.33 14.67 -5.92
N PRO A 211 -13.33 15.49 -6.99
CA PRO A 211 -13.78 16.87 -6.93
C PRO A 211 -15.17 17.02 -6.32
N GLY A 212 -15.35 18.02 -5.44
CA GLY A 212 -16.63 18.30 -4.78
C GLY A 212 -16.86 17.53 -3.47
N THR A 213 -15.98 16.59 -3.10
CA THR A 213 -16.03 15.96 -1.78
C THR A 213 -15.74 17.00 -0.69
N LYS A 214 -16.62 17.10 0.32
CA LYS A 214 -16.51 18.08 1.42
C LYS A 214 -16.38 17.46 2.81
N GLN A 215 -16.65 16.17 2.93
CA GLN A 215 -16.64 15.43 4.20
C GLN A 215 -16.27 13.97 3.95
N GLY A 216 -15.80 13.30 4.99
CA GLY A 216 -15.58 11.87 5.02
C GLY A 216 -16.87 11.06 5.19
N GLU A 217 -16.75 9.77 4.94
CA GLU A 217 -17.72 8.71 5.20
C GLU A 217 -17.21 7.91 6.40
N LEU A 218 -18.05 7.72 7.43
CA LEU A 218 -17.72 6.86 8.56
C LEU A 218 -17.68 5.40 8.09
N LEU A 219 -16.54 4.73 8.28
CA LEU A 219 -16.41 3.29 8.02
C LEU A 219 -16.61 2.47 9.29
N LEU A 220 -15.96 2.89 10.37
CA LEU A 220 -15.94 2.19 11.66
C LEU A 220 -15.97 3.20 12.79
N ASP A 221 -16.66 2.89 13.88
CA ASP A 221 -16.75 3.68 15.12
C ASP A 221 -16.38 2.85 16.36
N ASP A 222 -16.14 3.53 17.47
CA ASP A 222 -15.73 2.95 18.76
C ASP A 222 -14.39 2.18 18.73
N ILE A 223 -13.54 2.44 17.74
CA ILE A 223 -12.22 1.81 17.59
C ILE A 223 -11.12 2.79 17.98
N PHE A 224 -10.27 2.42 18.94
CA PHE A 224 -9.06 3.20 19.23
C PHE A 224 -7.93 2.75 18.32
N CYS A 225 -7.99 3.20 17.07
CA CYS A 225 -7.07 2.74 16.05
C CYS A 225 -5.69 3.45 16.11
N GLU A 226 -4.62 2.70 15.81
CA GLU A 226 -3.25 3.23 15.65
C GLU A 226 -2.62 2.85 14.30
N GLY A 227 -3.10 1.79 13.65
CA GLY A 227 -2.54 1.30 12.40
C GLY A 227 -3.63 0.78 11.46
N LEU A 228 -3.44 1.05 10.17
CA LEU A 228 -4.31 0.60 9.09
C LEU A 228 -3.51 -0.20 8.05
N ALA A 229 -4.11 -1.26 7.54
CA ALA A 229 -3.63 -1.94 6.33
C ALA A 229 -4.81 -2.39 5.47
N MET A 230 -4.59 -2.62 4.18
CA MET A 230 -5.62 -3.10 3.27
C MET A 230 -5.06 -4.16 2.34
N ASP A 231 -5.78 -5.27 2.18
CA ASP A 231 -5.38 -6.34 1.26
C ASP A 231 -5.91 -6.13 -0.17
N GLU A 232 -5.54 -7.03 -1.09
CA GLU A 232 -5.94 -6.95 -2.50
C GLU A 232 -7.46 -7.15 -2.70
N GLU A 233 -8.14 -7.79 -1.75
CA GLU A 233 -9.60 -7.94 -1.70
C GLU A 233 -10.29 -6.68 -1.12
N ARG A 234 -9.49 -5.67 -0.74
CA ARG A 234 -9.93 -4.42 -0.10
C ARG A 234 -10.59 -4.64 1.26
N ASN A 235 -10.21 -5.71 1.97
CA ASN A 235 -10.52 -5.84 3.38
C ASN A 235 -9.62 -4.89 4.17
N LEU A 236 -10.21 -4.17 5.13
CA LEU A 236 -9.50 -3.25 6.01
C LEU A 236 -9.03 -3.98 7.25
N TYR A 237 -7.76 -3.81 7.62
CA TYR A 237 -7.17 -4.32 8.85
C TYR A 237 -6.90 -3.12 9.75
N VAL A 238 -7.31 -3.23 11.01
CA VAL A 238 -7.18 -2.14 11.99
C VAL A 238 -6.62 -2.72 13.28
N SER A 239 -5.57 -2.11 13.82
CA SER A 239 -5.10 -2.38 15.17
C SER A 239 -5.88 -1.52 16.15
N ASP A 240 -6.43 -2.13 17.19
CA ASP A 240 -7.12 -1.42 18.27
C ASP A 240 -6.29 -1.54 19.56
N ILE A 241 -5.85 -0.41 20.10
CA ILE A 241 -5.02 -0.39 21.32
C ILE A 241 -5.81 -0.53 22.62
N LEU A 242 -7.13 -0.32 22.61
CA LEU A 242 -7.96 -0.59 23.78
C LEU A 242 -8.23 -2.08 23.92
N GLU A 243 -8.43 -2.76 22.78
CA GLU A 243 -8.68 -4.20 22.75
C GLU A 243 -7.39 -5.04 22.66
N ASP A 244 -6.24 -4.40 22.41
CA ASP A 244 -4.94 -5.05 22.17
C ASP A 244 -5.05 -6.15 21.09
N ASP A 245 -5.75 -5.84 19.99
CA ASP A 245 -6.00 -6.78 18.91
C ASP A 245 -5.87 -6.16 17.51
N VAL A 246 -5.89 -7.02 16.49
CA VAL A 246 -6.03 -6.62 15.09
C VAL A 246 -7.25 -7.32 14.50
N ARG A 247 -8.12 -6.52 13.89
CA ARG A 247 -9.34 -7.00 13.25
C ARG A 247 -9.35 -6.72 11.75
N ARG A 248 -9.85 -7.70 11.00
CA ARG A 248 -10.13 -7.60 9.56
C ARG A 248 -11.62 -7.33 9.34
N TYR A 249 -11.91 -6.28 8.59
CA TYR A 249 -13.24 -5.85 8.19
C TYR A 249 -13.40 -6.08 6.68
N ALA A 250 -14.35 -6.92 6.30
CA ALA A 250 -14.72 -7.05 4.90
C ALA A 250 -15.30 -5.72 4.38
N MET A 251 -15.18 -5.46 3.09
CA MET A 251 -15.67 -4.22 2.51
C MET A 251 -17.16 -3.98 2.84
N GLY A 252 -17.45 -2.84 3.49
CA GLY A 252 -18.80 -2.46 3.91
C GLY A 252 -19.29 -3.14 5.21
N SER A 253 -18.49 -4.03 5.80
CA SER A 253 -18.79 -4.62 7.11
C SER A 253 -18.25 -3.74 8.24
N THR A 254 -19.07 -3.53 9.26
CA THR A 254 -18.65 -2.98 10.55
C THR A 254 -18.30 -4.06 11.58
N ASN A 255 -18.63 -5.32 11.28
CA ASN A 255 -18.25 -6.46 12.11
C ASN A 255 -16.87 -6.97 11.69
N GLY A 256 -15.89 -6.77 12.57
CA GLY A 256 -14.51 -7.21 12.38
C GLY A 256 -14.30 -8.66 12.82
N THR A 257 -13.47 -9.40 12.08
CA THR A 257 -12.97 -10.71 12.48
C THR A 257 -11.60 -10.54 13.14
N LEU A 258 -11.41 -11.10 14.33
CA LEU A 258 -10.09 -11.15 14.99
C LEU A 258 -9.10 -11.94 14.10
N VAL A 259 -7.94 -11.34 13.80
CA VAL A 259 -6.90 -11.97 12.98
C VAL A 259 -5.53 -12.02 13.64
N ALA A 260 -5.29 -11.22 14.69
CA ALA A 260 -4.11 -11.32 15.55
C ALA A 260 -4.42 -10.73 16.94
N GLY A 261 -3.76 -11.26 17.98
CA GLY A 261 -4.01 -10.86 19.38
C GLY A 261 -5.26 -11.53 19.99
N GLY A 262 -5.99 -10.81 20.86
CA GLY A 262 -7.33 -11.20 21.31
C GLY A 262 -7.47 -11.86 22.69
N HIS A 263 -6.55 -11.59 23.64
CA HIS A 263 -6.62 -12.10 25.02
C HIS A 263 -6.21 -11.06 26.09
N HIS A 264 -6.66 -9.81 25.96
CA HIS A 264 -6.21 -8.65 26.73
C HIS A 264 -4.70 -8.39 26.62
N ARG A 265 -4.27 -7.24 27.15
CA ARG A 265 -2.87 -6.84 27.24
C ARG A 265 -1.97 -7.94 27.82
N GLY A 266 -0.90 -8.28 27.13
CA GLY A 266 0.11 -9.23 27.62
C GLY A 266 1.26 -9.43 26.62
N ASP A 267 2.17 -10.36 26.94
CA ASP A 267 3.38 -10.66 26.17
C ASP A 267 3.43 -12.10 25.64
N ALA A 268 2.39 -12.90 25.86
CA ALA A 268 2.27 -14.22 25.25
C ALA A 268 2.24 -14.15 23.71
N MET A 269 2.46 -15.28 23.03
CA MET A 269 2.50 -15.33 21.56
C MET A 269 1.15 -15.06 20.89
N ASN A 270 0.05 -15.07 21.65
CA ASN A 270 -1.29 -14.72 21.22
C ASN A 270 -1.79 -13.38 21.82
N GLN A 271 -0.91 -12.56 22.38
CA GLN A 271 -1.24 -11.29 23.03
C GLN A 271 -0.39 -10.14 22.47
N PHE A 272 -0.92 -8.93 22.62
CA PHE A 272 -0.22 -7.68 22.34
C PHE A 272 -0.21 -6.77 23.56
N SER A 273 0.64 -5.75 23.51
CA SER A 273 0.56 -4.58 24.37
C SER A 273 0.76 -3.31 23.53
N GLN A 274 -0.31 -2.57 23.30
CA GLN A 274 -0.39 -1.42 22.39
C GLN A 274 0.07 -1.76 20.96
N PRO A 275 -0.66 -2.62 20.22
CA PRO A 275 -0.36 -2.89 18.82
C PRO A 275 -0.47 -1.59 18.00
N ALA A 276 0.58 -1.23 17.28
CA ALA A 276 0.65 0.02 16.52
C ALA A 276 0.48 -0.24 15.02
N SER A 277 1.53 -0.02 14.24
CA SER A 277 1.50 -0.18 12.77
C SER A 277 1.29 -1.63 12.34
N LEU A 278 0.68 -1.78 11.17
CA LEU A 278 0.36 -3.04 10.52
C LEU A 278 0.97 -3.10 9.12
N PHE A 279 1.40 -4.29 8.73
CA PHE A 279 1.65 -4.64 7.34
C PHE A 279 0.92 -5.95 7.00
N VAL A 280 0.25 -6.00 5.85
CA VAL A 280 -0.46 -7.21 5.39
C VAL A 280 0.06 -7.61 4.02
N ASP A 281 0.56 -8.85 3.92
CA ASP A 281 1.04 -9.38 2.65
C ASP A 281 -0.11 -9.99 1.80
N ARG A 282 0.24 -10.44 0.59
CA ARG A 282 -0.73 -11.05 -0.35
C ARG A 282 -1.30 -12.38 0.14
N GLN A 283 -0.65 -13.04 1.08
CA GLN A 283 -1.15 -14.26 1.72
C GLN A 283 -2.08 -13.94 2.89
N GLN A 284 -2.40 -12.66 3.13
CA GLN A 284 -3.13 -12.16 4.29
C GLN A 284 -2.40 -12.50 5.60
N THR A 285 -1.07 -12.59 5.56
CA THR A 285 -0.23 -12.62 6.75
C THR A 285 -0.19 -11.21 7.33
N VAL A 286 -0.43 -11.08 8.62
CA VAL A 286 -0.40 -9.80 9.34
C VAL A 286 0.91 -9.70 10.12
N TYR A 287 1.62 -8.58 9.93
CA TYR A 287 2.77 -8.20 10.72
C TYR A 287 2.37 -7.00 11.58
N VAL A 288 2.65 -7.08 12.88
CA VAL A 288 2.20 -6.10 13.86
C VAL A 288 3.37 -5.64 14.69
N SER A 289 3.47 -4.32 14.86
CA SER A 289 4.38 -3.73 15.84
C SER A 289 3.76 -3.80 17.23
N ASP A 290 4.23 -4.76 18.03
CA ASP A 290 3.83 -4.94 19.41
C ASP A 290 4.68 -4.02 20.30
N LYS A 291 4.25 -2.74 20.33
CA LYS A 291 5.08 -1.58 20.67
C LYS A 291 5.67 -1.66 22.08
N GLU A 292 4.86 -1.94 23.09
CA GLU A 292 5.32 -2.01 24.48
C GLU A 292 6.07 -3.31 24.80
N ASN A 293 5.84 -4.38 24.04
CA ASN A 293 6.61 -5.62 24.17
C ASN A 293 7.92 -5.60 23.34
N HIS A 294 8.17 -4.52 22.59
CA HIS A 294 9.41 -4.28 21.86
C HIS A 294 9.76 -5.38 20.85
N ARG A 295 8.75 -5.80 20.09
CA ARG A 295 8.88 -6.88 19.10
C ARG A 295 7.98 -6.63 17.89
N ILE A 296 8.36 -7.23 16.76
CA ILE A 296 7.47 -7.38 15.60
C ILE A 296 7.00 -8.81 15.56
N MET A 297 5.70 -8.98 15.42
CA MET A 297 5.05 -10.27 15.45
C MET A 297 4.32 -10.53 14.13
N LYS A 298 4.39 -11.78 13.65
CA LYS A 298 3.80 -12.26 12.40
C LYS A 298 2.68 -13.27 12.70
N TRP A 299 1.51 -13.08 12.12
CA TRP A 299 0.41 -14.07 12.10
C TRP A 299 0.12 -14.49 10.67
N GLU A 300 0.20 -15.78 10.38
CA GLU A 300 -0.34 -16.33 9.15
C GLU A 300 -1.86 -16.35 9.20
N LYS A 301 -2.52 -16.34 8.03
CA LYS A 301 -3.98 -16.34 7.95
C LYS A 301 -4.56 -17.54 8.72
N GLY A 302 -5.37 -17.25 9.74
CA GLY A 302 -6.03 -18.26 10.58
C GLY A 302 -5.18 -18.81 11.73
N ALA A 303 -3.98 -18.28 11.95
CA ALA A 303 -3.16 -18.65 13.10
C ALA A 303 -3.79 -18.17 14.42
N THR A 304 -3.70 -18.99 15.46
CA THR A 304 -4.16 -18.64 16.82
C THR A 304 -3.08 -17.98 17.68
N GLU A 305 -1.82 -18.10 17.27
CA GLU A 305 -0.66 -17.47 17.89
C GLU A 305 0.28 -16.94 16.80
N GLY A 306 1.07 -15.95 17.16
CA GLY A 306 2.04 -15.31 16.28
C GLY A 306 3.45 -15.84 16.50
N VAL A 307 4.33 -15.44 15.60
CA VAL A 307 5.77 -15.70 15.68
C VAL A 307 6.52 -14.38 15.69
N VAL A 308 7.48 -14.26 16.60
CA VAL A 308 8.41 -13.12 16.63
C VAL A 308 9.27 -13.15 15.37
N VAL A 309 9.31 -12.04 14.63
CA VAL A 309 10.16 -11.87 13.43
C VAL A 309 11.23 -10.79 13.59
N ALA A 310 11.13 -9.94 14.62
CA ALA A 310 12.19 -9.00 15.03
C ALA A 310 12.03 -8.61 16.51
N GLY A 311 13.13 -8.33 17.21
CA GLY A 311 13.13 -7.91 18.62
C GLY A 311 12.94 -9.06 19.61
N ASN A 312 12.15 -8.82 20.67
CA ASN A 312 11.83 -9.80 21.75
C ASN A 312 13.02 -10.19 22.66
N ASN A 313 14.06 -9.37 22.75
CA ASN A 313 15.20 -9.54 23.68
C ASN A 313 15.22 -8.43 24.76
N GLY A 314 14.03 -7.98 25.16
CA GLY A 314 13.82 -6.84 26.05
C GLY A 314 14.04 -5.48 25.39
N ASN A 315 13.77 -4.42 26.16
CA ASN A 315 14.02 -3.04 25.74
C ASN A 315 15.52 -2.75 25.70
N GLY A 316 16.03 -2.28 24.56
CA GLY A 316 17.42 -1.87 24.43
C GLY A 316 17.79 -1.48 23.01
N ASN A 317 19.08 -1.25 22.76
CA ASN A 317 19.60 -0.75 21.50
C ASN A 317 20.59 -1.70 20.80
N SER A 318 20.78 -2.92 21.32
CA SER A 318 21.57 -3.93 20.59
C SER A 318 20.90 -4.31 19.27
N LEU A 319 21.60 -5.04 18.40
CA LEU A 319 21.06 -5.47 17.11
C LEU A 319 19.97 -6.56 17.24
N GLN A 320 19.77 -7.12 18.43
CA GLN A 320 18.72 -8.11 18.72
C GLN A 320 17.51 -7.49 19.44
N GLN A 321 17.59 -6.20 19.78
CA GLN A 321 16.60 -5.48 20.56
C GLN A 321 15.95 -4.36 19.74
N LEU A 322 14.73 -4.04 20.15
CA LEU A 322 13.98 -2.88 19.69
C LEU A 322 13.58 -2.06 20.93
N SER A 323 13.20 -0.81 20.72
CA SER A 323 12.63 0.07 21.74
C SER A 323 11.45 0.83 21.14
N TYR A 324 10.25 0.40 21.54
CA TYR A 324 8.97 0.95 21.03
C TYR A 324 8.92 0.98 19.50
N PRO A 325 8.92 -0.18 18.82
CA PRO A 325 8.85 -0.21 17.36
C PRO A 325 7.55 0.43 16.84
N GLY A 326 7.65 1.10 15.69
CA GLY A 326 6.56 1.84 15.02
C GLY A 326 6.15 1.21 13.71
N GLY A 327 6.29 1.93 12.61
CA GLY A 327 6.10 1.45 11.24
C GLY A 327 6.84 0.15 10.94
N VAL A 328 6.13 -0.77 10.29
CA VAL A 328 6.63 -2.04 9.79
C VAL A 328 6.36 -2.15 8.30
N TYR A 329 7.36 -2.58 7.54
CA TYR A 329 7.23 -2.90 6.11
C TYR A 329 7.89 -4.25 5.86
N VAL A 330 7.28 -5.09 5.04
CA VAL A 330 7.84 -6.40 4.68
C VAL A 330 7.95 -6.51 3.16
N ASP A 331 9.13 -6.91 2.67
CA ASP A 331 9.34 -7.12 1.24
C ASP A 331 8.82 -8.49 0.76
N SER A 332 8.96 -8.76 -0.54
CA SER A 332 8.44 -9.97 -1.19
C SER A 332 9.12 -11.26 -0.75
N ILE A 333 10.33 -11.17 -0.17
CA ILE A 333 11.13 -12.31 0.29
C ILE A 333 11.03 -12.49 1.81
N GLY A 334 10.29 -11.62 2.50
CA GLY A 334 10.02 -11.69 3.94
C GLY A 334 11.07 -10.97 4.80
N THR A 335 11.83 -10.04 4.22
CA THR A 335 12.67 -9.13 4.99
C THR A 335 11.78 -8.12 5.70
N VAL A 336 11.97 -7.95 7.00
CA VAL A 336 11.20 -7.04 7.85
C VAL A 336 12.01 -5.76 8.08
N TYR A 337 11.38 -4.62 7.81
CA TYR A 337 11.92 -3.29 8.04
C TYR A 337 11.09 -2.61 9.12
N VAL A 338 11.76 -1.97 10.08
CA VAL A 338 11.12 -1.47 11.30
C VAL A 338 11.65 -0.09 11.66
N THR A 339 10.76 0.83 12.00
CA THR A 339 11.16 2.03 12.74
C THR A 339 11.36 1.68 14.21
N ASP A 340 12.60 1.79 14.68
CA ASP A 340 12.94 1.56 16.08
C ASP A 340 12.89 2.92 16.81
N ILE A 341 11.67 3.36 17.14
CA ILE A 341 11.33 4.77 17.42
C ILE A 341 12.24 5.37 18.48
N ARG A 342 12.37 4.71 19.65
CA ARG A 342 13.14 5.25 20.79
C ARG A 342 14.65 5.04 20.66
N ASN A 343 15.09 4.25 19.69
CA ASN A 343 16.50 4.15 19.32
C ASN A 343 16.85 5.02 18.11
N HIS A 344 15.90 5.80 17.58
CA HIS A 344 16.14 6.81 16.53
C HIS A 344 16.77 6.22 15.27
N ARG A 345 16.37 5.01 14.88
CA ARG A 345 16.98 4.26 13.77
C ARG A 345 15.96 3.44 12.98
N ILE A 346 16.35 3.06 11.77
CA ILE A 346 15.62 2.10 10.94
C ILE A 346 16.41 0.80 10.93
N MET A 347 15.72 -0.29 11.25
CA MET A 347 16.31 -1.61 11.32
C MET A 347 15.77 -2.51 10.21
N ARG A 348 16.61 -3.41 9.72
CA ARG A 348 16.27 -4.46 8.75
C ARG A 348 16.60 -5.82 9.33
N TRP A 349 15.65 -6.76 9.32
CA TRP A 349 15.82 -8.17 9.64
C TRP A 349 15.55 -9.01 8.39
N LEU A 350 16.56 -9.75 7.95
CA LEU A 350 16.35 -10.80 6.94
C LEU A 350 15.49 -11.91 7.54
N LYS A 351 14.71 -12.61 6.71
CA LYS A 351 13.87 -13.73 7.13
C LYS A 351 14.68 -14.78 7.91
N GLY A 352 14.29 -15.04 9.16
CA GLY A 352 14.94 -16.00 10.04
C GLY A 352 16.23 -15.52 10.72
N ALA A 353 16.63 -14.25 10.50
CA ALA A 353 17.79 -13.68 11.18
C ALA A 353 17.52 -13.47 12.68
N GLN A 354 18.53 -13.74 13.51
CA GLN A 354 18.46 -13.53 14.97
C GLN A 354 18.69 -12.06 15.36
N GLN A 355 19.36 -11.29 14.50
CA GLN A 355 19.67 -9.88 14.70
C GLN A 355 19.45 -9.08 13.42
N GLY A 356 19.18 -7.80 13.59
CA GLY A 356 18.96 -6.87 12.50
C GLY A 356 20.23 -6.13 12.09
N THR A 357 20.08 -5.30 11.06
CA THR A 357 21.10 -4.34 10.59
C THR A 357 20.50 -2.95 10.57
N VAL A 358 21.26 -1.95 11.00
CA VAL A 358 20.86 -0.54 10.94
C VAL A 358 21.03 -0.03 9.51
N ILE A 359 19.93 0.40 8.88
CA ILE A 359 19.94 0.90 7.48
C ILE A 359 19.85 2.43 7.39
N ALA A 360 19.32 3.10 8.43
CA ALA A 360 19.34 4.56 8.56
C ALA A 360 19.32 4.98 10.04
N GLY A 361 19.85 6.18 10.36
CA GLY A 361 19.89 6.71 11.73
C GLY A 361 20.99 6.11 12.63
N GLU A 362 22.07 5.58 12.06
CA GLU A 362 23.17 4.97 12.83
C GLU A 362 23.88 5.95 13.78
N ASN A 363 23.76 7.26 13.54
CA ASN A 363 24.36 8.31 14.36
C ASN A 363 23.42 8.82 15.47
N GLY A 364 22.36 8.06 15.78
CA GLY A 364 21.44 8.32 16.88
C GLY A 364 20.54 9.54 16.67
N GLU A 365 20.04 10.05 17.80
CA GLU A 365 19.14 11.20 17.84
C GLU A 365 19.82 12.49 17.35
N GLY A 366 19.17 13.20 16.44
CA GLY A 366 19.60 14.54 15.99
C GLY A 366 18.90 14.95 14.70
N ASN A 367 19.26 16.13 14.18
CA ASN A 367 18.64 16.73 13.00
C ASN A 367 19.56 16.78 11.76
N ALA A 368 20.80 16.29 11.87
CA ALA A 368 21.68 16.13 10.71
C ALA A 368 21.09 15.14 9.69
N ALA A 369 21.58 15.17 8.45
CA ALA A 369 21.07 14.32 7.36
C ALA A 369 21.31 12.81 7.60
N ASN A 370 22.26 12.46 8.46
CA ASN A 370 22.59 11.08 8.86
C ASN A 370 22.06 10.71 10.25
N GLN A 371 21.20 11.56 10.83
CA GLN A 371 20.55 11.38 12.11
C GLN A 371 19.02 11.38 11.92
N LEU A 372 18.33 10.73 12.85
CA LEU A 372 16.88 10.70 12.91
C LEU A 372 16.43 11.09 14.31
N ALA A 373 15.19 11.52 14.47
CA ALA A 373 14.56 11.76 15.75
C ALA A 373 13.17 11.13 15.76
N ARG A 374 12.99 10.04 16.52
CA ARG A 374 11.71 9.33 16.67
C ARG A 374 11.01 9.05 15.33
N PRO A 375 11.66 8.32 14.40
CA PRO A 375 11.04 7.99 13.12
C PRO A 375 9.79 7.15 13.37
N THR A 376 8.65 7.54 12.81
CA THR A 376 7.34 6.91 13.09
C THR A 376 7.02 5.83 12.08
N ASN A 377 7.27 6.10 10.80
CA ASN A 377 6.96 5.17 9.71
C ASN A 377 8.02 5.17 8.59
N ILE A 378 7.92 4.18 7.71
CA ILE A 378 8.77 4.00 6.53
C ILE A 378 7.95 3.63 5.31
N SER A 379 8.45 4.00 4.13
CA SER A 379 7.99 3.46 2.86
C SER A 379 9.17 3.25 1.93
N PHE A 380 8.95 2.51 0.84
CA PHE A 380 9.91 2.32 -0.22
C PHE A 380 9.30 2.74 -1.54
N ASP A 381 10.13 3.24 -2.47
CA ASP A 381 9.73 3.39 -3.86
C ASP A 381 10.05 2.12 -4.67
N LYS A 382 9.61 2.07 -5.93
CA LYS A 382 9.90 0.93 -6.84
C LYS A 382 11.36 0.65 -7.09
N ARG A 383 12.25 1.61 -6.84
CA ARG A 383 13.70 1.42 -6.97
C ARG A 383 14.31 0.87 -5.68
N GLY A 384 13.55 0.87 -4.58
CA GLY A 384 14.02 0.46 -3.25
C GLY A 384 14.63 1.62 -2.45
N ASN A 385 14.47 2.88 -2.85
CA ASN A 385 14.86 4.01 -2.01
C ASN A 385 13.98 4.05 -0.76
N LEU A 386 14.58 4.30 0.40
CA LEU A 386 13.90 4.32 1.68
C LEU A 386 13.39 5.73 1.99
N TYR A 387 12.13 5.85 2.37
CA TYR A 387 11.48 7.07 2.81
C TYR A 387 11.19 6.94 4.30
N VAL A 388 11.73 7.84 5.11
CA VAL A 388 11.60 7.82 6.58
C VAL A 388 10.78 9.02 7.05
N PHE A 389 9.72 8.73 7.79
CA PHE A 389 8.88 9.71 8.47
C PHE A 389 9.57 10.12 9.77
N ASP A 390 10.53 11.04 9.68
CA ASP A 390 11.41 11.52 10.73
C ASP A 390 10.69 12.54 11.64
N SER A 391 9.70 12.05 12.38
CA SER A 391 8.66 12.86 13.03
C SER A 391 9.19 13.84 14.07
N GLY A 392 10.22 13.47 14.84
CA GLY A 392 10.88 14.35 15.81
C GLY A 392 11.62 15.52 15.17
N ASN A 393 11.90 15.46 13.87
CA ASN A 393 12.45 16.54 13.04
C ASN A 393 11.43 17.16 12.06
N GLN A 394 10.14 16.77 12.15
CA GLN A 394 9.03 17.30 11.35
C GLN A 394 9.29 17.22 9.84
N ARG A 395 10.02 16.19 9.39
CA ARG A 395 10.42 16.03 8.01
C ARG A 395 10.24 14.59 7.53
N ILE A 396 10.24 14.44 6.21
CA ILE A 396 10.36 13.15 5.54
C ILE A 396 11.70 13.14 4.82
N GLN A 397 12.53 12.14 5.11
CA GLN A 397 13.86 11.97 4.48
C GLN A 397 13.85 10.80 3.50
N ARG A 398 14.49 10.98 2.34
CA ARG A 398 14.78 9.90 1.40
C ARG A 398 16.24 9.48 1.51
N PHE A 399 16.48 8.19 1.71
CA PHE A 399 17.79 7.55 1.64
C PHE A 399 17.85 6.73 0.35
N SER A 400 18.75 7.11 -0.55
CA SER A 400 18.85 6.44 -1.86
C SER A 400 19.44 5.05 -1.69
N ILE A 401 18.89 4.06 -2.38
CA ILE A 401 19.53 2.74 -2.48
C ILE A 401 20.86 2.91 -3.23
N GLU A 402 21.91 2.28 -2.72
CA GLU A 402 23.20 2.21 -3.39
C GLU A 402 23.20 0.98 -4.30
N ASP A 403 23.66 1.15 -5.54
CA ASP A 403 23.65 0.07 -6.52
C ASP A 403 24.40 -1.15 -5.99
N THR A 404 23.72 -2.29 -5.95
CA THR A 404 24.32 -3.58 -5.65
C THR A 404 25.12 -4.01 -6.88
N ASN A 405 26.43 -3.75 -6.89
CA ASN A 405 27.34 -4.29 -7.90
C ASN A 405 27.22 -5.82 -8.03
#